data_AF-A0A9D7TLU9-F1
#
_entry.id   AF-A0A9D7TLU9-F1
#
_cell.length_a   1.000
_cell.length_b   1.000
_cell.length_c   1.000
_cell.angle_alpha   90.00
_cell.angle_beta   90.00
_cell.angle_gamma   90.00
#
_symmetry.space_group_name_H-M   'P 1'
#
loop_
_entity.id
_entity.type
_entity.pdbx_description
1 polymer ?
#
loop_
_entity_poly.entity_id
_entity_poly.type
_entity_poly.pdbx_seq_one_letter_code
_entity_poly.pdbx_strand_id
1 'polypeptide(L)'
;MKSLTASNGNTYPKVLIICIIFCLVLIESCSKDPVNLENKMAEDYNPDFLLSYYNHLCTIVKTTPGFFPPQASRAYGYIGIAAYESIINGIDGGQSLQNQLNEFSSYKLPQPIDGEKYNWAIASNAAVSKMMKYMFDKNLTSATRFTIDSLETVFHKQLSDKVDLSTSERSRLFGQKISDVI
;
A
#
# COMPACT_ATOMS: atom_id res chain seq x y z
N MET A 1 37.86 -51.73 -63.29
CA MET A 1 36.79 -52.05 -62.33
C MET A 1 37.07 -51.29 -61.04
N LYS A 2 36.04 -50.64 -60.49
CA LYS A 2 36.09 -49.48 -59.58
C LYS A 2 36.85 -49.74 -58.26
N SER A 3 37.71 -48.79 -57.86
CA SER A 3 38.27 -48.69 -56.51
C SER A 3 37.27 -48.01 -55.57
N LEU A 4 36.99 -48.63 -54.43
CA LEU A 4 36.23 -48.04 -53.32
C LEU A 4 37.22 -47.48 -52.29
N THR A 5 37.26 -46.16 -52.15
CA THR A 5 37.97 -45.46 -51.07
C THR A 5 37.02 -45.26 -49.90
N ALA A 6 37.33 -45.87 -48.75
CA ALA A 6 36.66 -45.64 -47.48
C ALA A 6 37.10 -44.28 -46.88
N SER A 7 36.15 -43.38 -46.64
CA SER A 7 36.36 -42.12 -45.93
C SER A 7 35.96 -42.28 -44.46
N ASN A 8 36.91 -42.73 -43.63
CA ASN A 8 36.83 -42.62 -42.18
C ASN A 8 37.45 -41.29 -41.74
N GLY A 9 36.66 -40.38 -41.16
CA GLY A 9 37.14 -39.05 -40.79
C GLY A 9 36.27 -38.32 -39.79
N ASN A 10 36.42 -38.67 -38.51
CA ASN A 10 36.43 -37.73 -37.38
C ASN A 10 35.21 -36.78 -37.19
N THR A 11 33.99 -37.25 -37.47
CA THR A 11 32.75 -36.44 -37.37
C THR A 11 32.15 -36.40 -35.96
N TYR A 12 32.44 -37.39 -35.11
CA TYR A 12 31.87 -37.52 -33.77
C TYR A 12 32.27 -36.45 -32.73
N PRO A 13 33.54 -35.99 -32.63
CA PRO A 13 33.91 -35.00 -31.60
C PRO A 13 33.35 -33.61 -31.90
N LYS A 14 33.12 -33.28 -33.19
CA LYS A 14 32.55 -31.98 -33.60
C LYS A 14 31.06 -31.88 -33.26
N VAL A 15 30.30 -32.97 -33.44
CA VAL A 15 28.88 -33.01 -33.06
C VAL A 15 28.70 -32.96 -31.55
N LEU A 16 29.58 -33.63 -30.79
CA LEU A 16 29.56 -33.59 -29.32
C LEU A 16 29.86 -32.18 -28.77
N ILE A 17 30.83 -31.47 -29.35
CA ILE A 17 31.17 -30.09 -28.96
C ILE A 17 30.01 -29.13 -29.29
N ILE A 18 29.34 -29.30 -30.44
CA ILE A 18 28.17 -28.48 -30.81
C ILE A 18 27.00 -28.71 -29.83
N CYS A 19 26.75 -29.95 -29.41
CA CYS A 19 25.73 -30.26 -28.40
C CYS A 19 26.07 -29.65 -27.02
N ILE A 20 27.34 -29.65 -26.62
CA ILE A 20 27.78 -29.06 -25.34
C ILE A 20 27.64 -27.54 -25.37
N ILE A 21 27.99 -26.89 -26.49
CA ILE A 21 27.79 -25.44 -26.65
C ILE A 21 26.30 -25.09 -26.67
N PHE A 22 25.46 -25.89 -27.33
CA PHE A 22 24.01 -25.70 -27.33
C PHE A 22 23.41 -25.85 -25.91
N CYS A 23 23.88 -26.81 -25.12
CA CYS A 23 23.49 -26.95 -23.70
C CYS A 23 24.00 -25.81 -22.81
N LEU A 24 25.18 -25.24 -23.10
CA LEU A 24 25.73 -24.09 -22.38
C LEU A 24 24.99 -22.77 -22.70
N VAL A 25 24.33 -22.67 -23.85
CA VAL A 25 23.49 -21.50 -24.19
C VAL A 25 22.14 -21.53 -23.47
N LEU A 26 21.66 -22.70 -23.04
CA LEU A 26 20.38 -22.85 -22.34
C LEU A 26 20.43 -22.44 -20.85
N ILE A 27 21.63 -22.32 -20.25
CA ILE A 27 21.78 -21.93 -18.83
C ILE A 27 21.75 -20.41 -18.61
N GLU A 28 21.88 -19.56 -19.63
CA GLU A 28 21.72 -18.10 -19.51
C GLU A 28 20.27 -17.61 -19.65
N SER A 29 19.31 -18.51 -19.95
CA SER A 29 17.89 -18.11 -20.08
C SER A 29 17.16 -17.95 -18.74
N CYS A 30 17.88 -17.93 -17.61
CA CYS A 30 17.32 -17.52 -16.33
C CYS A 30 17.26 -15.98 -16.28
N SER A 31 16.41 -15.41 -17.13
CA SER A 31 15.92 -14.05 -16.93
C SER A 31 15.09 -14.09 -15.66
N LYS A 32 15.47 -13.31 -14.64
CA LYS A 32 14.60 -13.08 -13.49
C LYS A 32 13.24 -12.66 -14.04
N ASP A 33 12.20 -13.44 -13.72
CA ASP A 33 10.83 -13.04 -14.03
C ASP A 33 10.63 -11.59 -13.57
N PRO A 34 9.92 -10.74 -14.33
CA PRO A 34 9.52 -9.45 -13.80
C PRO A 34 8.81 -9.73 -12.48
N VAL A 35 9.35 -9.19 -11.38
CA VAL A 35 8.72 -9.28 -10.07
C VAL A 35 7.27 -8.87 -10.27
N ASN A 36 6.31 -9.77 -10.05
CA ASN A 36 4.92 -9.38 -10.05
C ASN A 36 4.77 -8.33 -8.93
N LEU A 37 4.60 -7.07 -9.35
CA LEU A 37 4.47 -5.89 -8.51
C LEU A 37 3.00 -5.71 -8.07
N GLU A 38 2.20 -6.76 -8.04
CA GLU A 38 0.83 -6.66 -7.53
C GLU A 38 0.84 -6.23 -6.07
N ASN A 39 0.34 -5.01 -5.86
CA ASN A 39 -0.10 -4.56 -4.55
C ASN A 39 -1.32 -5.40 -4.15
N LYS A 40 -1.39 -5.81 -2.88
CA LYS A 40 -2.63 -6.38 -2.35
C LYS A 40 -3.77 -5.38 -2.52
N MET A 41 -4.96 -5.88 -2.81
CA MET A 41 -6.14 -5.04 -2.89
C MET A 41 -6.53 -4.59 -1.48
N ALA A 42 -7.26 -3.48 -1.39
CA ALA A 42 -7.74 -2.93 -0.13
C ALA A 42 -8.64 -3.94 0.61
N GLU A 43 -9.40 -4.75 -0.12
CA GLU A 43 -10.28 -5.79 0.43
C GLU A 43 -9.53 -6.99 1.04
N ASP A 44 -8.25 -7.18 0.70
CA ASP A 44 -7.43 -8.27 1.24
C ASP A 44 -6.98 -8.03 2.69
N TYR A 45 -7.17 -6.80 3.20
CA TYR A 45 -6.77 -6.43 4.56
C TYR A 45 -7.92 -6.61 5.54
N ASN A 46 -7.61 -7.16 6.72
CA ASN A 46 -8.57 -7.20 7.82
C ASN A 46 -8.86 -5.75 8.32
N PRO A 47 -10.13 -5.31 8.39
CA PRO A 47 -10.50 -3.97 8.80
C PRO A 47 -10.46 -3.71 10.33
N ASP A 48 -10.06 -4.68 11.16
CA ASP A 48 -10.06 -4.57 12.63
C ASP A 48 -9.33 -3.31 13.16
N PHE A 49 -8.26 -2.88 12.48
CA PHE A 49 -7.54 -1.65 12.84
C PHE A 49 -8.44 -0.41 12.69
N LEU A 50 -9.21 -0.34 11.59
CA LEU A 50 -10.11 0.76 11.31
C LEU A 50 -11.29 0.73 12.27
N LEU A 51 -11.86 -0.44 12.56
CA LEU A 51 -12.93 -0.60 13.55
C LEU A 51 -12.47 -0.12 14.94
N SER A 52 -11.23 -0.39 15.32
CA SER A 52 -10.66 0.09 16.58
C SER A 52 -10.58 1.61 16.66
N TYR A 53 -10.23 2.29 15.56
CA TYR A 53 -10.30 3.75 15.48
C TYR A 53 -11.72 4.27 15.61
N TYR A 54 -12.70 3.67 14.92
CA TYR A 54 -14.10 4.10 15.01
C TYR A 54 -14.71 3.86 16.40
N ASN A 55 -14.33 2.79 17.08
CA ASN A 55 -14.70 2.56 18.48
C ASN A 55 -14.11 3.63 19.40
N HIS A 56 -12.85 4.01 19.17
CA HIS A 56 -12.22 5.10 19.91
C HIS A 56 -12.90 6.45 19.59
N LEU A 57 -13.21 6.71 18.32
CA LEU A 57 -13.94 7.90 17.86
C LEU A 57 -15.29 8.05 18.57
N CYS A 58 -16.07 6.97 18.63
CA CYS A 58 -17.33 6.92 19.39
C CYS A 58 -17.14 7.24 20.88
N THR A 59 -16.03 6.84 21.47
CA THR A 59 -15.71 7.13 22.88
C THR A 59 -15.39 8.61 23.05
N ILE A 60 -14.44 9.14 22.28
CA ILE A 60 -13.96 10.52 22.43
C ILE A 60 -15.05 11.54 22.11
N VAL A 61 -15.92 11.29 21.14
CA VAL A 61 -17.07 12.16 20.85
C VAL A 61 -18.00 12.29 22.07
N LYS A 62 -18.19 11.20 22.83
CA LYS A 62 -19.06 11.20 24.02
C LYS A 62 -18.39 11.81 25.25
N THR A 63 -17.08 11.65 25.36
CA THR A 63 -16.34 12.02 26.58
C THR A 63 -15.65 13.37 26.49
N THR A 64 -15.50 13.96 25.30
CA THR A 64 -14.88 15.27 25.13
C THR A 64 -15.87 16.38 25.46
N PRO A 65 -15.64 17.18 26.52
CA PRO A 65 -16.53 18.28 26.87
C PRO A 65 -16.61 19.31 25.74
N GLY A 66 -17.82 19.79 25.43
CA GLY A 66 -18.03 20.80 24.39
C GLY A 66 -17.96 20.27 22.95
N PHE A 67 -17.91 18.95 22.75
CA PHE A 67 -17.99 18.33 21.42
C PHE A 67 -19.45 18.04 21.04
N PHE A 68 -20.13 19.04 20.46
CA PHE A 68 -21.55 18.94 20.14
C PHE A 68 -21.81 18.11 18.87
N PRO A 69 -23.08 17.70 18.61
CA PRO A 69 -23.40 16.85 17.47
C PRO A 69 -22.90 17.34 16.09
N PRO A 70 -22.95 18.65 15.74
CA PRO A 70 -22.42 19.10 14.46
C PRO A 70 -20.90 18.91 14.31
N GLN A 71 -20.13 19.09 15.39
CA GLN A 71 -18.68 18.84 15.41
C GLN A 71 -18.40 17.35 15.28
N ALA A 72 -19.21 16.51 15.91
CA ALA A 72 -19.14 15.06 15.75
C ALA A 72 -19.38 14.64 14.30
N SER A 73 -20.47 15.08 13.67
CA SER A 73 -20.75 14.79 12.26
C SER A 73 -19.61 15.23 11.35
N ARG A 74 -19.03 16.40 11.59
CA ARG A 74 -17.83 16.88 10.87
C ARG A 74 -16.65 15.92 11.04
N ALA A 75 -16.34 15.51 12.27
CA ALA A 75 -15.22 14.60 12.53
C ALA A 75 -15.40 13.26 11.84
N TYR A 76 -16.56 12.62 11.96
CA TYR A 76 -16.86 11.36 11.26
C TYR A 76 -16.72 11.51 9.74
N GLY A 77 -17.21 12.62 9.17
CA GLY A 77 -17.11 12.90 7.73
C GLY A 77 -15.66 12.98 7.25
N TYR A 78 -14.86 13.87 7.83
CA TYR A 78 -13.47 14.06 7.39
C TYR A 78 -12.57 12.85 7.68
N ILE A 79 -12.78 12.14 8.81
CA ILE A 79 -12.06 10.89 9.10
C ILE A 79 -12.43 9.81 8.08
N GLY A 80 -13.70 9.71 7.69
CA GLY A 80 -14.16 8.78 6.66
C GLY A 80 -13.57 9.10 5.28
N ILE A 81 -13.55 10.38 4.88
CA ILE A 81 -12.95 10.82 3.60
C ILE A 81 -11.46 10.49 3.59
N ALA A 82 -10.72 10.79 4.68
CA ALA A 82 -9.30 10.48 4.78
C ALA A 82 -9.03 8.97 4.72
N ALA A 83 -9.83 8.16 5.40
CA ALA A 83 -9.74 6.71 5.33
C ALA A 83 -9.96 6.21 3.89
N TYR A 84 -10.99 6.71 3.20
CA TYR A 84 -11.36 6.29 1.84
C TYR A 84 -10.30 6.68 0.80
N GLU A 85 -9.91 7.96 0.74
CA GLU A 85 -8.94 8.45 -0.24
C GLU A 85 -7.55 7.80 -0.04
N SER A 86 -7.22 7.38 1.19
CA SER A 86 -5.95 6.70 1.47
C SER A 86 -5.84 5.27 0.92
N ILE A 87 -6.98 4.63 0.58
CA ILE A 87 -7.03 3.25 0.10
C ILE A 87 -7.57 3.13 -1.33
N ILE A 88 -8.01 4.24 -1.94
CA ILE A 88 -8.77 4.22 -3.20
C ILE A 88 -8.03 3.52 -4.35
N ASN A 89 -6.70 3.65 -4.38
CA ASN A 89 -5.83 3.02 -5.37
C ASN A 89 -5.67 1.50 -5.19
N GLY A 90 -6.16 0.96 -4.07
CA GLY A 90 -6.29 -0.48 -3.83
C GLY A 90 -7.72 -1.00 -3.99
N ILE A 91 -8.69 -0.15 -4.35
CA ILE A 91 -10.07 -0.56 -4.59
C ILE A 91 -10.26 -0.73 -6.10
N ASP A 92 -10.64 -1.93 -6.54
CA ASP A 92 -10.96 -2.16 -7.94
C ASP A 92 -12.14 -1.26 -8.37
N GLY A 93 -11.95 -0.52 -9.46
CA GLY A 93 -12.92 0.48 -9.93
C GLY A 93 -13.16 1.65 -8.96
N GLY A 94 -12.31 1.87 -7.96
CA GLY A 94 -12.44 2.95 -6.98
C GLY A 94 -12.51 4.33 -7.63
N GLN A 95 -13.46 5.17 -7.21
CA GLN A 95 -13.62 6.54 -7.70
C GLN A 95 -13.39 7.54 -6.57
N SER A 96 -12.44 8.44 -6.75
CA SER A 96 -12.18 9.50 -5.77
C SER A 96 -13.43 10.37 -5.52
N LEU A 97 -13.61 10.79 -4.26
CA LEU A 97 -14.61 11.75 -3.82
C LEU A 97 -14.26 13.18 -4.24
N GLN A 98 -13.06 13.40 -4.77
CA GLN A 98 -12.58 14.71 -5.21
C GLN A 98 -13.53 15.44 -6.16
N ASN A 99 -14.21 14.71 -7.04
CA ASN A 99 -15.18 15.28 -7.98
C ASN A 99 -16.64 15.11 -7.55
N GLN A 100 -16.88 14.61 -6.34
CA GLN A 100 -18.21 14.33 -5.80
C GLN A 100 -18.57 15.27 -4.63
N LEU A 101 -17.56 15.76 -3.91
CA LEU A 101 -17.73 16.68 -2.79
C LEU A 101 -17.50 18.12 -3.22
N ASN A 102 -18.36 19.02 -2.72
CA ASN A 102 -18.27 20.46 -3.00
C ASN A 102 -16.87 20.98 -2.66
N GLU A 103 -16.29 21.76 -3.59
CA GLU A 103 -14.98 22.42 -3.47
C GLU A 103 -13.76 21.48 -3.37
N PHE A 104 -13.95 20.16 -3.21
CA PHE A 104 -12.84 19.24 -3.03
C PHE A 104 -11.98 19.08 -4.31
N SER A 105 -12.59 19.30 -5.48
CA SER A 105 -11.92 19.30 -6.79
C SER A 105 -10.87 20.42 -6.95
N SER A 106 -10.87 21.42 -6.07
CA SER A 106 -9.88 22.51 -6.09
C SER A 106 -8.54 22.12 -5.43
N TYR A 107 -8.50 21.00 -4.70
CA TYR A 107 -7.32 20.50 -4.03
C TYR A 107 -6.58 19.47 -4.89
N LYS A 108 -5.28 19.26 -4.65
CA LYS A 108 -4.51 18.22 -5.35
C LYS A 108 -4.19 17.08 -4.38
N LEU A 109 -4.83 15.93 -4.57
CA LEU A 109 -4.55 14.75 -3.76
C LEU A 109 -3.21 14.11 -4.14
N PRO A 110 -2.44 13.61 -3.16
CA PRO A 110 -1.27 12.78 -3.42
C PRO A 110 -1.64 11.57 -4.29
N GLN A 111 -0.78 11.22 -5.24
CA GLN A 111 -0.90 10.02 -6.05
C GLN A 111 0.20 9.03 -5.67
N PRO A 112 -0.04 7.70 -5.74
CA PRO A 112 1.01 6.71 -5.62
C PRO A 112 2.11 6.93 -6.67
N ILE A 113 3.33 6.51 -6.35
CA ILE A 113 4.44 6.52 -7.31
C ILE A 113 4.30 5.28 -8.20
N ASP A 114 4.34 5.49 -9.52
CA ASP A 114 4.26 4.41 -10.50
C ASP A 114 5.37 3.38 -10.30
N GLY A 115 4.99 2.10 -10.31
CA GLY A 115 5.92 0.97 -10.13
C GLY A 115 6.34 0.71 -8.68
N GLU A 116 5.91 1.52 -7.71
CA GLU A 116 6.22 1.32 -6.31
C GLU A 116 5.13 0.54 -5.56
N LYS A 117 5.55 -0.20 -4.53
CA LYS A 117 4.64 -0.98 -3.69
C LYS A 117 4.04 -0.14 -2.57
N TYR A 118 2.77 -0.41 -2.27
CA TYR A 118 2.01 0.22 -1.20
C TYR A 118 1.23 -0.83 -0.40
N ASN A 119 1.08 -0.55 0.90
CA ASN A 119 0.18 -1.26 1.78
C ASN A 119 -0.94 -0.29 2.17
N TRP A 120 -2.13 -0.51 1.62
CA TRP A 120 -3.27 0.41 1.77
C TRP A 120 -3.79 0.46 3.21
N ALA A 121 -3.69 -0.64 3.98
CA ALA A 121 -4.03 -0.61 5.39
C ALA A 121 -3.07 0.26 6.21
N ILE A 122 -1.76 0.23 5.92
CA ILE A 122 -0.79 1.14 6.55
C ILE A 122 -1.09 2.60 6.20
N ALA A 123 -1.43 2.88 4.94
CA ALA A 123 -1.84 4.22 4.51
C ALA A 123 -3.09 4.69 5.28
N SER A 124 -4.12 3.86 5.38
CA SER A 124 -5.35 4.17 6.12
C SER A 124 -5.11 4.39 7.61
N ASN A 125 -4.32 3.52 8.25
CA ASN A 125 -3.93 3.66 9.65
C ASN A 125 -3.30 5.03 9.93
N ALA A 126 -2.36 5.44 9.08
CA ALA A 126 -1.68 6.72 9.22
C ALA A 126 -2.60 7.92 8.91
N ALA A 127 -3.46 7.80 7.89
CA ALA A 127 -4.42 8.83 7.51
C ALA A 127 -5.43 9.09 8.64
N VAL A 128 -6.04 8.03 9.17
CA VAL A 128 -7.06 8.12 10.23
C VAL A 128 -6.47 8.66 11.52
N SER A 129 -5.29 8.16 11.95
CA SER A 129 -4.60 8.70 13.12
C SER A 129 -4.40 10.21 13.05
N LYS A 130 -3.89 10.68 11.91
CA LYS A 130 -3.60 12.10 11.70
C LYS A 130 -4.87 12.95 11.60
N MET A 131 -5.88 12.47 10.87
CA MET A 131 -7.15 13.18 10.73
C MET A 131 -7.91 13.26 12.05
N MET A 132 -7.87 12.21 12.88
CA MET A 132 -8.41 12.28 14.25
C MET A 132 -7.71 13.35 15.08
N LYS A 133 -6.37 13.45 15.02
CA LYS A 133 -5.66 14.53 15.71
C LYS A 133 -6.09 15.92 15.22
N TYR A 134 -6.35 16.11 13.93
CA TYR A 134 -6.85 17.38 13.38
C TYR A 134 -8.28 17.72 13.82
N MET A 135 -9.19 16.76 13.79
CA MET A 135 -10.60 17.01 14.13
C MET A 135 -10.81 17.32 15.62
N PHE A 136 -9.92 16.85 16.47
CA PHE A 136 -10.02 17.04 17.91
C PHE A 136 -9.02 18.05 18.47
N ASP A 137 -8.10 18.61 17.68
CA ASP A 137 -6.91 19.34 18.16
C ASP A 137 -7.17 20.31 19.32
N LYS A 138 -8.21 21.15 19.22
CA LYS A 138 -8.58 22.14 20.25
C LYS A 138 -9.08 21.53 21.57
N ASN A 139 -9.66 20.34 21.53
CA ASN A 139 -10.26 19.65 22.67
C ASN A 139 -9.55 18.33 23.01
N LEU A 140 -8.40 18.06 22.38
CA LEU A 140 -7.70 16.79 22.51
C LEU A 140 -6.87 16.79 23.79
N THR A 141 -7.28 15.99 24.76
CA THR A 141 -6.49 15.78 25.98
C THR A 141 -5.19 15.04 25.65
N SER A 142 -4.16 15.20 26.49
CA SER A 142 -2.90 14.45 26.36
C SER A 142 -3.13 12.93 26.36
N ALA A 143 -4.06 12.44 27.19
CA ALA A 143 -4.43 11.04 27.24
C ALA A 143 -5.06 10.56 25.93
N THR A 144 -6.00 11.31 25.36
CA THR A 144 -6.62 10.97 24.07
C THR A 144 -5.61 10.98 22.93
N ARG A 145 -4.74 12.01 22.89
CA ARG A 145 -3.64 12.07 21.90
C ARG A 145 -2.74 10.84 22.00
N PHE A 146 -2.34 10.48 23.22
CA PHE A 146 -1.54 9.29 23.46
C PHE A 146 -2.24 8.01 23.01
N THR A 147 -3.55 7.87 23.23
CA THR A 147 -4.31 6.71 22.73
C THR A 147 -4.29 6.64 21.20
N ILE A 148 -4.49 7.77 20.49
CA ILE A 148 -4.43 7.81 19.03
C ILE A 148 -3.04 7.42 18.51
N ASP A 149 -1.98 7.97 19.12
CA ASP A 149 -0.60 7.65 18.75
C ASP A 149 -0.25 6.18 19.05
N SER A 150 -0.81 5.63 20.14
CA SER A 150 -0.66 4.22 20.50
C SER A 150 -1.36 3.30 19.50
N LEU A 151 -2.59 3.63 19.06
CA LEU A 151 -3.29 2.89 18.00
C LEU A 151 -2.46 2.89 16.72
N GLU A 152 -1.94 4.06 16.30
CA GLU A 152 -1.14 4.18 15.08
C GLU A 152 0.10 3.28 15.16
N THR A 153 0.80 3.32 16.30
CA THR A 153 2.03 2.54 16.53
C THR A 153 1.76 1.04 16.55
N VAL A 154 0.72 0.60 17.26
CA VAL A 154 0.37 -0.82 17.39
C VAL A 154 -0.05 -1.39 16.04
N PHE A 155 -0.95 -0.71 15.33
CA PHE A 155 -1.43 -1.19 14.04
C PHE A 155 -0.38 -1.04 12.95
N HIS A 156 0.45 0.01 12.95
CA HIS A 156 1.57 0.09 12.03
C HIS A 156 2.48 -1.13 12.19
N LYS A 157 2.84 -1.48 13.42
CA LYS A 157 3.66 -2.68 13.69
C LYS A 157 3.00 -3.96 13.18
N GLN A 158 1.71 -4.16 13.44
CA GLN A 158 0.98 -5.35 12.98
C GLN A 158 0.87 -5.42 11.46
N LEU A 159 0.50 -4.31 10.81
CA LEU A 159 0.30 -4.22 9.37
C LEU A 159 1.61 -4.25 8.58
N SER A 160 2.72 -3.88 9.22
CA SER A 160 4.08 -3.97 8.67
C SER A 160 4.69 -5.38 8.77
N ASP A 161 3.99 -6.37 9.34
CA ASP A 161 4.49 -7.74 9.36
C ASP A 161 4.75 -8.22 7.93
N LYS A 162 5.99 -8.64 7.66
CA LYS A 162 6.46 -9.09 6.33
C LYS A 162 6.35 -8.02 5.22
N VAL A 163 6.24 -6.74 5.58
CA VAL A 163 6.33 -5.62 4.65
C VAL A 163 7.74 -5.04 4.75
N ASP A 164 8.38 -4.77 3.61
CA ASP A 164 9.69 -4.14 3.62
C ASP A 164 9.59 -2.68 4.12
N LEU A 165 10.68 -2.19 4.71
CA LEU A 165 10.70 -0.85 5.33
C LEU A 165 10.34 0.27 4.35
N SER A 166 10.76 0.16 3.08
CA SER A 166 10.50 1.19 2.08
C SER A 166 9.01 1.28 1.74
N THR A 167 8.35 0.14 1.56
CA THR A 167 6.90 0.04 1.36
C THR A 167 6.14 0.52 2.60
N SER A 168 6.56 0.12 3.79
CA SER A 168 5.92 0.53 5.05
C SER A 168 5.94 2.05 5.23
N GLU A 169 7.12 2.66 5.14
CA GLU A 169 7.28 4.11 5.33
C GLU A 169 6.61 4.92 4.23
N ARG A 170 6.73 4.50 2.97
CA ARG A 170 6.06 5.16 1.84
C ARG A 170 4.53 5.12 2.00
N SER A 171 3.98 3.99 2.43
CA SER A 171 2.54 3.84 2.68
C SER A 171 2.07 4.74 3.81
N ARG A 172 2.82 4.75 4.93
CA ARG A 172 2.54 5.62 6.09
C ARG A 172 2.57 7.09 5.68
N LEU A 173 3.60 7.52 4.95
CA LEU A 173 3.73 8.90 4.47
C LEU A 173 2.64 9.29 3.47
N PHE A 174 2.25 8.36 2.59
CA PHE A 174 1.14 8.59 1.66
C PHE A 174 -0.17 8.87 2.41
N GLY A 175 -0.52 8.03 3.38
CA GLY A 175 -1.68 8.25 4.24
C GLY A 175 -1.63 9.58 5.00
N GLN A 176 -0.47 9.94 5.55
CA GLN A 176 -0.29 11.22 6.23
C GLN A 176 -0.48 12.43 5.31
N LYS A 177 -0.05 12.33 4.05
CA LYS A 177 -0.23 13.39 3.04
C LYS A 177 -1.67 13.49 2.57
N ILE A 178 -2.41 12.39 2.51
CA ILE A 178 -3.85 12.41 2.19
C ILE A 178 -4.58 13.26 3.24
N SER A 179 -4.32 13.02 4.52
CA SER A 179 -4.90 13.81 5.62
C SER A 179 -4.40 15.25 5.71
N ASP A 180 -3.26 15.60 5.11
CA ASP A 180 -2.80 16.99 5.03
C ASP A 180 -3.59 17.82 4.02
N VAL A 181 -4.14 17.17 3.00
CA VAL A 181 -4.90 17.83 1.92
C VAL A 181 -6.38 18.00 2.28
N ILE A 182 -6.92 17.05 3.06
CA ILE A 182 -8.32 17.03 3.52
C ILE A 182 -8.51 17.96 4.72
#